data_AF-A0ABD3V1G2-F1
#
_entry.id   AF-A0ABD3V1G2-F1
#
_cell.length_a   1.000
_cell.length_b   1.000
_cell.length_c   1.000
_cell.angle_alpha   90.00
_cell.angle_beta   90.00
_cell.angle_gamma   90.00
#
_symmetry.space_group_name_H-M   'P 1'
#
loop_
_entity.id
_entity.type
_entity.pdbx_description
1 polymer ?
#
loop_
_entity_poly.entity_id
_entity_poly.type
_entity_poly.pdbx_seq_one_letter_code
_entity_poly.pdbx_strand_id
1 'polypeptide(L)' 'SCETFNAVTNQWTFLLNLDTPITYCLPVKVDNYIIFIGGCSYETEKTITKCTVLSIRDRSTRS' A
#
# COMPACT_ATOMS: atom_id res chain seq x y z
N SER A 1 -6.25 0.33 -5.37
CA SER A 1 -4.93 0.28 -6.03
C SER A 1 -3.88 0.82 -5.08
N CYS A 2 -2.61 0.47 -5.29
CA CYS A 2 -1.48 1.11 -4.61
C CYS A 2 -0.54 1.74 -5.65
N GLU A 3 -0.16 2.99 -5.43
CA GLU A 3 0.59 3.81 -6.37
C GLU A 3 1.68 4.57 -5.61
N THR A 4 2.79 4.84 -6.28
CA THR A 4 3.87 5.70 -5.76
C THR A 4 3.97 6.95 -6.60
N PHE A 5 4.25 8.07 -5.94
CA PHE A 5 4.52 9.34 -6.61
C PHE A 5 6.02 9.62 -6.62
N ASN A 6 6.58 9.88 -7.81
CA ASN A 6 7.93 10.38 -7.97
C ASN A 6 7.89 11.90 -8.15
N ALA A 7 8.36 12.64 -7.15
CA ALA A 7 8.37 14.10 -7.15
C ALA A 7 9.40 14.71 -8.11
N VAL A 8 10.46 13.98 -8.50
CA VAL A 8 11.47 14.46 -9.46
C VAL A 8 10.91 14.46 -10.88
N THR A 9 10.19 13.39 -11.25
CA THR A 9 9.59 13.25 -12.59
C THR A 9 8.14 13.73 -12.65
N ASN A 10 7.54 14.07 -11.50
CA ASN A 10 6.14 14.45 -11.35
C ASN A 10 5.17 13.41 -11.95
N GLN A 11 5.40 12.13 -11.64
CA GLN A 11 4.63 11.03 -12.20
C GLN A 11 4.18 10.05 -11.12
N TRP A 12 2.95 9.58 -11.28
CA TRP A 12 2.42 8.44 -10.52
C TRP A 12 2.77 7.14 -11.23
N THR A 13 3.18 6.13 -10.47
CA THR A 13 3.45 4.79 -10.97
C THR A 13 2.62 3.78 -10.19
N PHE A 14 1.85 2.97 -10.92
CA PHE A 14 1.13 1.85 -10.34
C PHE A 14 2.11 0.82 -9.77
N LEU A 15 1.89 0.40 -8.53
CA LEU A 15 2.71 -0.61 -7.86
C LEU A 15 2.07 -1.99 -7.98
N LEU A 16 0.90 -2.15 -7.39
CA LEU A 16 0.13 -3.39 -7.36
C LEU A 16 -1.31 -3.17 -6.90
N ASN A 17 -2.11 -4.22 -7.02
CA ASN A 17 -3.38 -4.35 -6.32
C ASN A 17 -3.15 -5.07 -5.00
N LEU A 18 -3.78 -4.57 -3.93
CA LEU A 18 -3.82 -5.30 -2.67
C LEU A 18 -4.74 -6.52 -2.83
N ASP A 19 -4.33 -7.66 -2.26
CA ASP A 19 -5.12 -8.90 -2.30
C ASP A 19 -6.48 -8.74 -1.60
N THR A 20 -6.54 -7.85 -0.61
CA THR A 20 -7.78 -7.45 0.05
C THR A 20 -8.01 -5.97 -0.22
N PRO A 21 -9.18 -5.58 -0.77
CA PRO A 21 -9.53 -4.18 -0.88
C PRO A 21 -9.74 -3.59 0.52
N ILE A 22 -9.07 -2.46 0.80
CA ILE A 22 -9.07 -1.79 2.11
C ILE A 22 -9.41 -0.31 1.92
N THR A 23 -10.34 0.19 2.73
CA THR A 23 -10.65 1.62 2.89
C THR A 23 -10.70 1.99 4.37
N TYR A 24 -10.63 3.29 4.68
CA TYR A 24 -10.62 3.86 6.04
C TYR A 24 -9.54 3.25 6.97
N CYS A 25 -8.41 2.82 6.40
CA CYS A 25 -7.29 2.27 7.17
C CYS A 25 -6.25 3.34 7.53
N LEU A 26 -5.36 3.01 8.46
CA LEU A 26 -4.18 3.80 8.79
C LEU A 26 -2.93 3.19 8.13
N PRO A 27 -2.34 3.81 7.10
CA PRO A 27 -1.06 3.38 6.54
C PRO A 27 0.12 3.91 7.37
N VAL A 28 1.08 3.03 7.67
CA VAL A 28 2.32 3.36 8.41
C VAL A 28 3.53 2.79 7.67
N LYS A 29 4.57 3.61 7.48
CA LYS A 29 5.85 3.18 6.89
C LYS A 29 6.79 2.67 7.97
N VAL A 30 7.29 1.44 7.82
CA VAL A 30 8.30 0.82 8.68
C VAL A 30 9.37 0.20 7.79
N ASP A 31 10.60 0.71 7.84
CA ASP A 31 11.71 0.29 6.97
C ASP A 31 11.32 0.28 5.48
N ASN A 32 11.36 -0.89 4.84
CA ASN A 32 10.98 -1.12 3.44
C ASN A 32 9.56 -1.70 3.32
N TYR A 33 8.69 -1.40 4.27
CA TYR A 33 7.31 -1.85 4.30
C TYR A 33 6.33 -0.71 4.56
N ILE A 34 5.14 -0.84 3.98
CA ILE A 34 3.94 -0.11 4.39
C ILE A 34 3.01 -1.10 5.06
N ILE A 35 2.57 -0.78 6.27
CA ILE A 35 1.62 -1.56 7.05
C ILE A 35 0.30 -0.81 7.07
N PHE A 36 -0.77 -1.43 6.58
CA PHE A 36 -2.13 -0.94 6.68
C PHE A 36 -2.79 -1.55 7.91
N ILE A 37 -3.16 -0.71 8.88
CA ILE A 37 -3.77 -1.12 10.15
C ILE A 37 -5.27 -0.80 10.11
N GLY A 38 -6.10 -1.80 10.39
CA GLY A 38 -7.55 -1.66 10.48
C GLY A 38 -8.23 -1.38 9.12
N GLY A 39 -9.28 -0.57 9.17
CA GLY A 39 -10.13 -0.26 8.02
C GLY A 39 -11.25 -1.27 7.78
N CYS A 40 -11.90 -1.16 6.64
CA CYS A 40 -12.91 -2.10 6.18
C CYS A 40 -12.74 -2.43 4.70
N SER A 41 -13.29 -3.58 4.31
CA SER A 41 -13.40 -3.95 2.91
C SER A 41 -14.67 -3.34 2.33
N TYR A 42 -14.57 -2.59 1.23
CA TYR A 42 -15.74 -2.04 0.55
C TYR A 42 -16.55 -3.12 -0.19
N GLU A 43 -15.97 -4.31 -0.42
CA GLU A 43 -16.66 -5.42 -1.10
C GLU A 43 -17.48 -6.26 -0.13
N THR A 44 -16.98 -6.47 1.08
CA THR A 44 -17.62 -7.33 2.08
C THR A 44 -18.29 -6.56 3.21
N GLU A 45 -18.07 -5.23 3.26
CA GLU A 45 -18.50 -4.33 4.34
C GLU A 45 -18.01 -4.73 5.75
N LYS A 46 -17.02 -5.62 5.82
CA LYS A 46 -16.46 -6.12 7.08
C LYS A 46 -15.23 -5.34 7.51
N THR A 47 -15.12 -5.15 8.82
CA THR A 47 -13.89 -4.64 9.45
C THR A 47 -12.74 -5.59 9.20
N ILE A 48 -11.58 -5.03 8.88
CA ILE A 48 -10.34 -5.78 8.71
C ILE A 48 -9.63 -5.78 10.06
N THR A 49 -9.53 -6.96 10.68
CA THR A 49 -8.89 -7.14 11.99
C THR A 49 -7.41 -7.49 11.90
N LYS A 50 -6.92 -7.76 10.69
CA LYS A 50 -5.51 -8.10 10.41
C LYS A 50 -4.79 -6.90 9.81
N CYS A 51 -3.48 -6.81 10.02
CA CYS A 51 -2.66 -5.83 9.31
C CYS A 51 -2.30 -6.37 7.92
N THR A 52 -2.40 -5.52 6.91
CA THR A 52 -1.90 -5.84 5.55
C THR A 52 -0.51 -5.23 5.39
N VAL A 53 0.47 -6.02 4.99
CA VAL A 53 1.87 -5.59 4.85
C VAL A 53 2.27 -5.58 3.38
N LEU A 54 2.72 -4.43 2.91
CA LEU A 54 3.22 -4.22 1.56
C LEU A 54 4.73 -4.00 1.59
N SER A 55 5.50 -4.81 0.87
CA SER A 55 6.94 -4.55 0.68
C SER A 55 7.15 -3.47 -0.38
N ILE A 56 7.82 -2.39 0.01
CA ILE A 56 8.36 -1.37 -0.89
C ILE A 56 9.72 -1.90 -1.35
N ARG A 57 9.78 -2.48 -2.55
CA ARG A 57 11.08 -2.72 -3.19
C ARG A 57 11.59 -1.40 -3.70
N ASP A 58 12.74 -0.95 -3.17
CA ASP A 58 13.49 0.11 -3.82
C ASP A 58 13.97 -0.42 -5.17
N ARG A 59 13.53 0.21 -6.27
CA ARG A 59 14.00 -0.14 -7.62
C ARG A 59 15.29 0.62 -7.98
N SER A 60 15.94 1.30 -7.03
CA SER A 60 17.14 2.11 -7.24
C SER A 60 18.39 1.35 -7.67
N THR A 61 18.42 0.02 -7.64
CA THR A 61 19.58 -0.76 -8.12
C THR A 61 19.17 -1.99 -8.93
N ARG A 62 18.95 -1.79 -10.23
CA ARG A 62 19.32 -2.79 -11.24
C ARG A 62 20.52 -2.24 -11.99
N SER A 63 21.71 -2.52 -11.45
CA SER A 63 22.99 -2.43 -12.16
C SER A 63 23.11 -3.57 -13.15
#